data_AF-A0A0R3Q5B4-F1
#
_entry.id   AF-A0A0R3Q5B4-F1
#
_cell.length_a   1.000
_cell.length_b   1.000
_cell.length_c   1.000
_cell.angle_alpha   90.00
_cell.angle_beta   90.00
_cell.angle_gamma   90.00
#
_symmetry.space_group_name_H-M   'P 1'
#
loop_
_entity.id
_entity.type
_entity.pdbx_description
1 polymer ?
#
loop_
_entity_poly.entity_id
_entity_poly.type
_entity_poly.pdbx_seq_one_letter_code
_entity_poly.pdbx_strand_id
1 'polypeptide(L)'
;MNGMATEKPKCRSSSAFHRRIDQYYLVKSKVVVMSCQIEPGWRGATMADVHWIKDGVPIGELENENMRNELLVDGPTLKIQNGKHHTEGDYQCSALIRGVRLSNGKHVDTHLVSAPVKFRRARITKFEKVAPESVAALQGQIARL
;
A
#
# COMPACT_ATOMS: atom_id res chain seq x y z
N MET A 1 -11.79 -18.35 26.54
CA MET A 1 -11.55 -16.92 26.25
C MET A 1 -11.45 -16.80 24.73
N ASN A 2 -12.56 -16.44 24.06
CA ASN A 2 -12.62 -16.45 22.60
C ASN A 2 -12.08 -15.13 22.05
N GLY A 3 -11.04 -15.24 21.23
CA GLY A 3 -10.33 -14.13 20.61
C GLY A 3 -11.27 -13.30 19.76
N MET A 4 -11.42 -12.04 20.14
CA MET A 4 -11.96 -11.00 19.28
C MET A 4 -10.93 -10.82 18.16
N ALA A 5 -11.27 -11.25 16.94
CA ALA A 5 -10.42 -11.04 15.78
C ALA A 5 -10.22 -9.51 15.63
N THR A 6 -9.02 -9.05 15.93
CA THR A 6 -8.60 -7.65 15.81
C THR A 6 -8.35 -7.32 14.34
N GLU A 7 -9.37 -7.45 13.50
CA GLU A 7 -9.28 -7.15 12.08
C GLU A 7 -9.26 -5.63 11.85
N LYS A 8 -8.07 -5.05 11.84
CA LYS A 8 -7.86 -3.61 11.58
C LYS A 8 -8.22 -3.23 10.13
N PRO A 9 -8.51 -1.95 9.82
CA PRO A 9 -8.61 -1.50 8.44
C PRO A 9 -7.33 -1.84 7.67
N LYS A 10 -7.46 -2.14 6.37
CA LYS A 10 -6.34 -2.53 5.51
C LYS A 10 -6.07 -1.48 4.46
N CYS A 11 -4.79 -1.12 4.35
CA CYS A 11 -4.25 -0.37 3.22
C CYS A 11 -3.99 -1.34 2.06
N ARG A 12 -4.65 -1.13 0.92
CA ARG A 12 -4.39 -1.88 -0.32
C ARG A 12 -3.82 -0.96 -1.37
N SER A 13 -2.76 -1.40 -2.05
CA SER A 13 -2.24 -0.70 -3.23
C SER A 13 -2.83 -1.34 -4.49
N SER A 14 -3.36 -0.51 -5.39
CA SER A 14 -3.96 -0.94 -6.66
C SER A 14 -2.96 -1.03 -7.82
N SER A 15 -1.77 -0.45 -7.68
CA SER A 15 -0.82 -0.29 -8.80
C SER A 15 0.66 -0.49 -8.45
N ALA A 16 0.97 -1.04 -7.27
CA ALA A 16 2.35 -1.36 -6.92
C ALA A 16 2.85 -2.61 -7.70
N PHE A 17 4.02 -2.46 -8.33
CA PHE A 17 4.57 -3.41 -9.32
C PHE A 17 5.07 -4.74 -8.74
N HIS A 18 5.47 -4.77 -7.46
CA HIS A 18 5.97 -5.98 -6.82
C HIS A 18 5.64 -5.95 -5.33
N ARG A 19 4.97 -7.01 -4.86
CA ARG A 19 4.57 -7.20 -3.46
C ARG A 19 5.36 -8.37 -2.88
N ARG A 20 6.33 -8.07 -2.02
CA ARG A 20 6.78 -9.03 -0.98
C ARG A 20 6.01 -8.69 0.30
N ILE A 21 5.87 -9.65 1.21
CA ILE A 21 5.06 -9.54 2.44
C ILE A 21 5.16 -8.12 3.05
N ASP A 22 4.03 -7.39 3.02
CA ASP A 22 3.80 -5.99 3.45
C ASP A 22 4.75 -4.89 2.96
N GLN A 23 5.45 -5.14 1.84
CA GLN A 23 6.35 -4.19 1.20
C GLN A 23 6.03 -4.00 -0.29
N TYR A 24 5.99 -2.75 -0.72
CA TYR A 24 5.80 -2.32 -2.10
C TYR A 24 7.01 -1.52 -2.61
N TYR A 25 7.24 -1.61 -3.92
CA TYR A 25 8.30 -0.86 -4.61
C TYR A 25 7.74 0.27 -5.47
N LEU A 26 8.19 1.50 -5.20
CA LEU A 26 7.85 2.70 -5.96
C LEU A 26 8.78 2.83 -7.18
N VAL A 27 8.19 2.97 -8.36
CA VAL A 27 8.90 3.25 -9.60
C VAL A 27 8.86 4.76 -9.86
N LYS A 28 10.00 5.33 -10.27
CA LYS A 28 10.09 6.77 -10.59
C LYS A 28 9.05 7.14 -11.65
N SER A 29 8.40 8.30 -11.48
CA SER A 29 7.38 8.83 -12.39
C SER A 29 6.12 7.96 -12.56
N LYS A 30 5.91 6.95 -11.69
CA LYS A 30 4.65 6.21 -11.61
C LYS A 30 3.82 6.72 -10.43
N VAL A 31 2.51 6.68 -10.62
CA VAL A 31 1.53 7.00 -9.57
C VAL A 31 1.08 5.70 -8.93
N VAL A 32 1.17 5.64 -7.60
CA VAL A 32 0.63 4.55 -6.80
C VAL A 32 -0.63 5.03 -6.11
N VAL A 33 -1.72 4.28 -6.27
CA VAL A 33 -2.98 4.58 -5.59
C VAL A 33 -3.23 3.55 -4.51
N MET A 34 -3.43 4.04 -3.29
CA MET A 34 -3.76 3.27 -2.12
C MET A 34 -5.19 3.53 -1.69
N SER A 35 -5.87 2.49 -1.21
CA SER A 35 -7.21 2.55 -0.64
C SER A 35 -7.21 1.97 0.76
N CYS A 36 -7.81 2.68 1.70
CA CYS A 36 -8.13 2.18 3.04
C CYS A 36 -9.52 1.54 3.02
N GLN A 37 -9.61 0.29 3.45
CA GLN A 37 -10.86 -0.49 3.41
C GLN A 37 -11.03 -1.31 4.69
N ILE A 38 -12.28 -1.47 5.15
CA ILE A 38 -12.61 -2.46 6.20
C ILE A 38 -12.72 -3.84 5.58
N GLU A 39 -12.35 -4.87 6.35
CA GLU A 39 -12.46 -6.25 5.89
C GLU A 39 -13.92 -6.74 5.89
N PRO A 40 -14.27 -7.72 5.04
CA PRO A 40 -15.62 -8.29 4.99
C PRO A 40 -16.15 -8.85 6.32
N GLY A 41 -15.28 -9.10 7.31
CA GLY A 41 -15.66 -9.53 8.66
C GLY A 41 -16.51 -8.49 9.43
N TRP A 42 -16.46 -7.22 9.02
CA TRP A 42 -17.12 -6.09 9.72
C TRP A 42 -18.52 -5.80 9.18
N ARG A 43 -19.40 -6.81 9.13
CA ARG A 43 -20.76 -6.64 8.60
C ARG A 43 -21.54 -5.58 9.38
N GLY A 44 -22.11 -4.61 8.67
CA GLY A 44 -22.92 -3.54 9.25
C GLY A 44 -22.12 -2.37 9.83
N ALA A 45 -20.78 -2.46 9.88
CA ALA A 45 -19.94 -1.35 10.27
C ALA A 45 -19.62 -0.44 9.06
N THR A 46 -19.43 0.85 9.33
CA THR A 46 -19.06 1.83 8.31
C THR A 46 -17.75 2.54 8.69
N MET A 47 -16.95 2.88 7.68
CA MET A 47 -15.72 3.64 7.87
C MET A 47 -15.99 5.13 7.67
N ALA A 48 -15.48 5.97 8.57
CA ALA A 48 -15.56 7.41 8.52
C ALA A 48 -14.26 8.05 9.02
N ASP A 49 -14.14 9.37 8.81
CA ASP A 49 -13.05 10.20 9.33
C ASP A 49 -11.66 9.60 9.06
N VAL A 50 -11.42 9.24 7.80
CA VAL A 50 -10.20 8.54 7.36
C VAL A 50 -9.05 9.52 7.21
N HIS A 51 -7.94 9.22 7.88
CA HIS A 51 -6.70 10.00 7.85
C HIS A 51 -5.53 9.09 7.47
N TRP A 52 -4.60 9.63 6.67
CA TRP A 52 -3.38 8.92 6.29
C TRP A 52 -2.21 9.35 7.16
N ILE A 53 -1.41 8.37 7.55
CA ILE A 53 -0.24 8.51 8.42
C ILE A 53 0.97 8.00 7.63
N LYS A 54 2.05 8.79 7.64
CA LYS A 54 3.34 8.44 7.09
C LYS A 54 4.39 8.52 8.19
N ASP A 55 5.12 7.44 8.42
CA ASP A 55 6.19 7.34 9.43
C ASP A 55 5.73 7.81 10.83
N GLY A 56 4.47 7.49 11.18
CA GLY A 56 3.85 7.89 12.45
C GLY A 56 3.25 9.29 12.49
N VAL A 57 3.45 10.10 11.45
CA VAL A 57 2.95 11.49 11.38
C VAL A 57 1.77 11.59 10.40
N PRO A 58 0.66 12.26 10.76
CA PRO A 58 -0.42 12.54 9.82
C PRO A 58 0.08 13.30 8.59
N ILE A 59 -0.31 12.88 7.39
CA ILE A 59 0.20 13.49 6.14
C ILE A 59 -0.11 15.00 6.07
N GLY A 60 -1.25 15.44 6.62
CA GLY A 60 -1.62 16.86 6.69
C GLY A 60 -0.69 17.70 7.57
N GLU A 61 0.04 17.09 8.50
CA GLU A 61 0.95 17.75 9.44
C GLU A 61 2.41 17.77 8.96
N LEU A 62 2.73 17.10 7.84
CA LEU A 62 4.09 17.08 7.31
C LEU A 62 4.53 18.48 6.89
N GLU A 63 5.61 19.02 7.46
CA GLU A 63 6.09 20.40 7.21
C GLU A 63 6.68 20.61 5.79
N ASN A 64 7.01 19.53 5.09
CA ASN A 64 7.68 19.60 3.80
C ASN A 64 6.68 19.75 2.64
N GLU A 65 6.60 20.96 2.07
CA GLU A 65 5.75 21.29 0.91
C GLU A 65 5.96 20.36 -0.30
N ASN A 66 7.19 19.90 -0.56
CA ASN A 66 7.45 18.96 -1.66
C ASN A 66 6.80 17.59 -1.39
N MET A 67 6.70 17.16 -0.13
CA MET A 67 6.03 15.92 0.25
C MET A 67 4.52 16.04 0.09
N ARG A 68 3.93 17.19 0.48
CA ARG A 68 2.49 17.43 0.36
C ARG A 68 2.02 17.38 -1.10
N ASN A 69 2.83 17.90 -2.02
CA ASN A 69 2.53 17.88 -3.45
C ASN A 69 2.58 16.47 -4.06
N GLU A 70 3.34 15.55 -3.47
CA GLU A 70 3.47 14.17 -3.96
C GLU A 70 2.53 13.18 -3.27
N LEU A 71 1.95 13.56 -2.13
CA LEU A 71 1.05 12.75 -1.32
C LEU A 71 -0.36 13.38 -1.33
N LEU A 72 -1.15 13.03 -2.34
CA LEU A 72 -2.50 13.56 -2.50
C LEU A 72 -3.50 12.68 -1.75
N VAL A 73 -4.08 13.23 -0.69
CA VAL A 73 -5.10 12.57 0.12
C VAL A 73 -6.50 12.94 -0.37
N ASP A 74 -7.34 11.93 -0.58
CA ASP A 74 -8.75 12.05 -0.94
C ASP A 74 -9.56 11.03 -0.14
N GLY A 75 -9.82 11.38 1.13
CA GLY A 75 -10.50 10.55 2.11
C GLY A 75 -9.87 9.15 2.25
N PRO A 76 -10.58 8.06 1.89
CA PRO A 76 -10.05 6.70 1.96
C PRO A 76 -8.97 6.40 0.91
N THR A 77 -8.68 7.32 -0.01
CA THR A 77 -7.72 7.14 -1.09
C THR A 77 -6.48 8.01 -0.85
N LEU A 78 -5.30 7.42 -1.03
CA LEU A 78 -4.02 8.15 -1.06
C LEU A 78 -3.35 7.90 -2.40
N LYS A 79 -2.98 8.98 -3.10
CA LYS A 79 -2.18 8.91 -4.33
C LYS A 79 -0.75 9.35 -4.01
N ILE A 80 0.19 8.43 -4.19
CA ILE A 80 1.64 8.69 -4.08
C ILE A 80 2.15 8.92 -5.50
N GLN A 81 2.63 10.13 -5.77
CA GLN A 81 3.17 10.52 -7.06
C GLN A 81 4.69 10.53 -7.03
N ASN A 82 5.32 10.40 -8.21
CA ASN A 82 6.74 10.64 -8.40
C ASN A 82 7.65 9.95 -7.37
N GLY A 83 7.64 8.61 -7.30
CA GLY A 83 8.41 7.76 -6.36
C GLY A 83 9.89 8.16 -6.09
N LYS A 84 10.10 9.26 -5.39
CA LYS A 84 11.36 9.90 -5.01
C LYS A 84 11.71 9.49 -3.58
N HIS A 85 12.80 10.04 -3.03
CA HIS A 85 13.28 9.64 -1.71
C HIS A 85 12.28 9.88 -0.59
N HIS A 86 11.61 11.02 -0.58
CA HIS A 86 10.64 11.37 0.46
C HIS A 86 9.31 10.60 0.41
N THR A 87 9.02 9.87 -0.68
CA THR A 87 7.84 9.00 -0.76
C THR A 87 8.10 7.60 -0.22
N GLU A 88 9.33 7.30 0.20
CA GLU A 88 9.63 6.08 0.95
C GLU A 88 9.17 6.25 2.41
N GLY A 89 8.72 5.16 3.03
CA GLY A 89 8.29 5.17 4.42
C GLY A 89 7.26 4.10 4.75
N ASP A 90 6.79 4.15 6.00
CA ASP A 90 5.72 3.31 6.52
C ASP A 90 4.40 4.07 6.43
N TYR A 91 3.43 3.51 5.69
CA TYR A 91 2.14 4.14 5.47
C TYR A 91 1.02 3.38 6.17
N GLN A 92 0.16 4.13 6.85
CA GLN A 92 -0.99 3.62 7.58
C GLN A 92 -2.21 4.49 7.31
N CYS A 93 -3.40 3.90 7.42
CA CYS A 93 -4.63 4.65 7.51
C CYS A 93 -5.23 4.52 8.91
N SER A 94 -5.71 5.63 9.43
CA SER A 94 -6.48 5.72 10.66
C SER A 94 -7.91 6.06 10.31
N ALA A 95 -8.87 5.37 10.91
CA ALA A 95 -10.29 5.62 10.63
C ALA A 95 -11.16 5.38 11.86
N LEU A 96 -12.26 6.12 11.95
CA LEU A 96 -13.35 5.82 12.85
C LEU A 96 -14.25 4.75 12.21
N ILE A 97 -14.42 3.64 12.90
CA ILE A 97 -15.33 2.56 12.51
C ILE A 97 -16.58 2.67 13.35
N ARG A 98 -17.72 2.93 12.70
CA ARG A 98 -19.02 3.08 13.36
C ARG A 98 -19.85 1.82 13.26
N GLY A 99 -20.67 1.55 14.26
CA GLY A 99 -21.67 0.48 14.20
C GLY A 99 -21.11 -0.94 14.31
N VAL A 100 -20.00 -1.12 15.02
CA VAL A 100 -19.39 -2.43 15.24
C VAL A 100 -20.27 -3.26 16.16
N ARG A 101 -20.80 -4.38 15.65
CA ARG A 101 -21.68 -5.26 16.43
C ARG A 101 -20.87 -6.20 17.31
N LEU A 102 -21.04 -6.07 18.62
CA LEU A 102 -20.47 -6.96 19.62
C LEU A 102 -21.33 -8.22 19.81
N SER A 103 -20.74 -9.25 20.42
CA SER A 103 -21.41 -10.53 20.71
C SER A 103 -22.64 -10.38 21.61
N ASN A 104 -22.66 -9.37 22.48
CA ASN A 104 -23.79 -9.02 23.34
C ASN A 104 -24.88 -8.20 22.62
N GLY A 105 -24.78 -8.00 21.29
CA GLY A 105 -25.75 -7.26 20.49
C GLY A 105 -25.62 -5.73 20.55
N LYS A 106 -24.68 -5.20 21.35
CA LYS A 106 -24.41 -3.76 21.40
C LYS A 106 -23.64 -3.31 20.16
N HIS A 107 -23.88 -2.08 19.73
CA HIS A 107 -23.08 -1.39 18.71
C HIS A 107 -22.08 -0.46 19.40
N VAL A 108 -20.84 -0.47 18.94
CA VAL A 108 -19.80 0.44 19.41
C VAL A 108 -19.10 1.11 18.24
N ASP A 109 -18.67 2.34 18.48
CA ASP A 109 -17.80 3.07 17.58
C ASP A 109 -16.38 2.97 18.11
N THR A 110 -15.41 2.78 17.23
CA THR A 110 -14.01 2.58 17.63
C THR A 110 -13.07 3.16 16.59
N HIS A 111 -11.92 3.66 17.05
CA HIS A 111 -10.90 4.22 16.20
C HIS A 111 -9.80 3.19 15.97
N LEU A 112 -9.53 2.85 14.71
CA LEU A 112 -8.55 1.83 14.34
C LEU A 112 -7.50 2.37 13.39
N VAL A 113 -6.28 1.88 13.57
CA VAL A 113 -5.14 2.17 12.69
C VAL A 113 -4.71 0.88 12.00
N SER A 114 -4.50 0.95 10.69
CA SER A 114 -4.05 -0.18 9.88
C SER A 114 -2.67 -0.69 10.29
N ALA A 115 -2.34 -1.91 9.88
CA ALA A 115 -0.95 -2.35 9.85
C ALA A 115 -0.12 -1.42 8.93
N PRO A 116 1.17 -1.19 9.25
CA PRO A 116 2.05 -0.39 8.41
C PRO A 116 2.37 -1.10 7.10
N VAL A 117 2.31 -0.34 6.01
CA VAL A 117 2.70 -0.78 4.68
C VAL A 117 3.99 -0.09 4.28
N LYS A 118 5.02 -0.88 3.99
CA LYS A 118 6.36 -0.39 3.66
C LYS A 118 6.46 -0.01 2.19
N PHE A 119 6.70 1.25 1.89
CA PHE A 119 7.08 1.69 0.55
C PHE A 119 8.56 1.97 0.46
N ARG A 120 9.23 1.28 -0.45
CA ARG A 120 10.63 1.50 -0.79
C ARG A 120 10.74 1.87 -2.25
N ARG A 121 11.74 2.65 -2.63
CA ARG A 121 11.99 2.87 -4.05
C ARG A 121 12.55 1.61 -4.70
N ALA A 122 12.12 1.31 -5.91
CA ALA A 122 12.76 0.32 -6.74
C ALA A 122 14.20 0.78 -7.03
N ARG A 123 15.19 0.12 -6.40
CA ARG A 123 16.58 0.17 -6.87
C ARG A 123 16.67 -0.89 -7.96
N ILE A 124 16.73 -0.48 -9.23
CA ILE A 124 17.04 -1.40 -10.32
C ILE A 124 18.52 -1.76 -10.16
N THR A 125 18.84 -2.79 -9.38
CA THR A 125 20.20 -3.34 -9.27
C THR A 125 20.35 -4.68 -9.99
N LYS A 126 19.36 -5.10 -10.76
CA LYS A 126 19.49 -6.27 -11.63
C LYS A 126 18.61 -6.09 -12.86
N PHE A 127 19.26 -6.07 -14.01
CA PHE A 127 18.61 -6.24 -15.30
C PHE A 127 18.03 -7.67 -15.32
N GLU A 128 16.80 -7.86 -14.86
CA GLU A 128 15.98 -8.96 -15.39
C GLU A 128 15.52 -8.56 -16.79
N LYS A 129 16.49 -8.52 -17.72
CA LYS A 129 16.26 -8.64 -19.15
C LYS A 129 17.23 -9.71 -19.64
N VAL A 130 16.96 -10.96 -19.31
CA VAL A 130 17.44 -12.06 -20.16
C VAL A 130 16.40 -12.18 -21.27
N ALA A 131 16.60 -11.43 -22.36
CA ALA A 131 15.98 -11.83 -23.61
C ALA A 131 16.60 -13.18 -23.99
N PRO A 132 15.83 -14.19 -24.42
CA PRO A 132 16.42 -15.44 -24.86
C PRO A 132 17.31 -15.15 -26.08
N GLU A 133 18.61 -15.44 -25.98
CA GLU A 133 19.44 -15.56 -27.17
C GLU A 133 18.96 -16.80 -27.94
N SER A 134 18.04 -16.60 -28.89
CA SER A 134 17.70 -17.65 -29.84
C SER A 134 18.73 -17.65 -30.96
N VAL A 135 19.64 -18.62 -30.94
CA VAL A 135 20.54 -18.86 -32.07
C VAL A 135 19.83 -19.78 -33.06
N ALA A 136 19.55 -19.26 -34.26
CA ALA A 136 19.02 -20.07 -35.35
C ALA A 136 20.20 -20.74 -36.10
N ALA A 137 20.18 -22.07 -36.17
CA ALA A 137 21.14 -22.85 -36.96
C ALA A 137 20.41 -23.58 -38.08
N LEU A 138 21.01 -23.62 -39.27
CA LEU A 138 20.53 -24.43 -40.38
C LEU A 138 20.98 -25.89 -40.20
N GLN A 139 20.23 -26.84 -40.77
CA GLN A 139 20.48 -28.27 -40.59
C GLN A 139 21.89 -28.63 -41.09
N GLY A 140 22.75 -29.07 -40.15
CA GLY A 140 24.13 -29.46 -40.41
C GLY A 140 25.21 -28.53 -39.81
N GLN A 141 24.85 -27.45 -39.13
CA GLN A 141 25.82 -26.56 -38.44
C GLN A 141 25.74 -26.66 -36.90
N ILE A 142 26.89 -26.50 -36.24
CA ILE A 142 27.01 -26.42 -34.78
C ILE A 142 27.04 -24.94 -34.39
N ALA A 143 26.03 -24.49 -33.63
CA ALA A 143 26.06 -23.19 -32.99
C ALA A 143 26.86 -23.27 -31.68
N ARG A 144 27.75 -22.30 -31.44
CA ARG A 144 28.42 -22.12 -30.15
C ARG A 144 28.10 -20.72 -29.62
N LEU A 145 27.75 -20.68 -28.35
CA LEU A 145 27.57 -19.46 -27.55
C LEU A 145 28.94 -19.01 -27.02
#